data_AF-A0A542XIG0-F1
#
_entry.id   AF-A0A542XIG0-F1
#
_cell.length_a   1.000
_cell.length_b   1.000
_cell.length_c   1.000
_cell.angle_alpha   90.00
_cell.angle_beta   90.00
_cell.angle_gamma   90.00
#
_symmetry.space_group_name_H-M   'P 1'
#
loop_
_entity.id
_entity.type
_entity.pdbx_description
1 polymer ?
#
loop_
_entity_poly.entity_id
_entity_poly.type
_entity_poly.pdbx_seq_one_letter_code
_entity_poly.pdbx_strand_id
1 'polypeptide(L)'
;MMDIEEAPLPPIADLVKRYEDEVFFVDERAAAQYAYALAIRFKDAGQMDDARQYARRALHYAERAPSKTLDDVTCDRLTIGGVPMPERFHDGVVRNRLSDLFAD
;
A
#
# COMPACT_ATOMS: atom_id res chain seq x y z
N MET A 1 -22.51 25.70 -5.91
CA MET A 1 -21.28 25.15 -5.35
C MET A 1 -21.73 23.88 -4.63
N MET A 2 -21.44 22.71 -5.19
CA MET A 2 -21.82 21.43 -4.57
C MET A 2 -20.73 21.15 -3.54
N ASP A 3 -21.08 21.23 -2.25
CA ASP A 3 -20.27 20.66 -1.19
C ASP A 3 -20.17 19.16 -1.47
N ILE A 4 -19.05 18.74 -2.07
CA ILE A 4 -18.73 17.33 -2.18
C ILE A 4 -18.42 16.90 -0.75
N GLU A 5 -19.37 16.25 -0.09
CA GLU A 5 -19.09 15.52 1.15
C GLU A 5 -18.02 14.48 0.81
N GLU A 6 -16.75 14.80 1.05
CA GLU A 6 -15.67 13.83 1.00
C GLU A 6 -16.00 12.74 2.01
N ALA A 7 -16.39 11.57 1.50
CA ALA A 7 -16.71 10.43 2.34
C ALA A 7 -15.54 10.17 3.29
N PRO A 8 -15.80 9.93 4.59
CA PRO A 8 -14.76 9.80 5.58
C PRO A 8 -13.80 8.68 5.18
N LEU A 9 -12.50 8.95 5.29
CA LEU A 9 -11.48 7.97 4.97
C LEU A 9 -11.72 6.68 5.77
N PRO A 10 -11.62 5.50 5.13
CA PRO A 10 -11.81 4.25 5.83
C PRO A 10 -10.83 4.12 7.01
N PRO A 11 -11.28 3.56 8.15
CA PRO A 11 -10.43 3.28 9.29
C PRO A 11 -9.24 2.41 8.93
N ILE A 12 -8.09 2.67 9.57
CA ILE A 12 -6.88 1.85 9.39
C ILE A 12 -7.17 0.37 9.67
N ALA A 13 -7.99 0.06 10.68
CA ALA A 13 -8.39 -1.30 11.01
C ALA A 13 -9.10 -2.04 9.85
N ASP A 14 -9.89 -1.33 9.04
CA ASP A 14 -10.54 -1.95 7.88
C ASP A 14 -9.54 -2.21 6.75
N LEU A 15 -8.54 -1.35 6.57
CA LEU A 15 -7.43 -1.61 5.64
C LEU A 15 -6.61 -2.81 6.11
N VAL A 16 -6.37 -2.96 7.41
CA VAL A 16 -5.64 -4.10 7.97
C VAL A 16 -6.38 -5.40 7.67
N LYS A 17 -7.71 -5.45 7.87
CA LYS A 17 -8.51 -6.61 7.50
C LYS A 17 -8.40 -6.95 6.02
N ARG A 18 -8.52 -5.96 5.14
CA ARG A 18 -8.35 -6.18 3.70
C ARG A 18 -6.96 -6.71 3.36
N TYR A 19 -5.91 -6.15 3.96
CA TYR A 19 -4.55 -6.67 3.82
C TYR A 19 -4.46 -8.14 4.25
N GLU A 20 -5.03 -8.51 5.39
CA GLU A 20 -5.03 -9.89 5.90
C GLU A 20 -5.78 -10.85 4.96
N ASP A 21 -6.90 -10.42 4.38
CA ASP A 21 -7.63 -11.20 3.37
C ASP A 21 -6.75 -11.47 2.14
N GLU A 22 -6.08 -10.45 1.59
CA GLU A 22 -5.20 -10.64 0.41
C GLU A 22 -4.02 -11.56 0.72
N VAL A 23 -3.46 -11.47 1.93
CA VAL A 23 -2.41 -12.40 2.40
C VAL A 23 -2.95 -13.83 2.51
N PHE A 24 -4.18 -14.00 3.03
CA PHE A 24 -4.83 -15.30 3.15
C PHE A 24 -5.12 -15.94 1.78
N PHE A 25 -5.55 -15.14 0.79
CA PHE A 25 -5.79 -15.60 -0.57
C PHE A 25 -4.52 -15.66 -1.45
N VAL A 26 -3.36 -15.32 -0.89
CA VAL A 26 -2.04 -15.37 -1.54
C VAL A 26 -1.96 -14.48 -2.79
N ASP A 27 -2.67 -13.35 -2.78
CA ASP A 27 -2.49 -12.31 -3.80
C ASP A 27 -1.34 -11.39 -3.38
N GLU A 28 -0.13 -11.72 -3.83
CA GLU A 28 1.08 -10.97 -3.48
C GLU A 28 1.01 -9.51 -3.97
N ARG A 29 0.40 -9.24 -5.12
CA ARG A 29 0.30 -7.87 -5.63
C ARG A 29 -0.66 -7.06 -4.79
N ALA A 30 -1.86 -7.59 -4.52
CA ALA A 30 -2.84 -6.91 -3.69
C ALA A 30 -2.33 -6.72 -2.25
N ALA A 31 -1.71 -7.75 -1.65
CA ALA A 31 -1.10 -7.65 -0.33
C ALA A 31 -0.01 -6.57 -0.28
N ALA A 32 0.83 -6.45 -1.32
CA ALA A 32 1.84 -5.41 -1.41
C ALA A 32 1.22 -4.00 -1.48
N GLN A 33 0.17 -3.83 -2.30
CA GLN A 33 -0.54 -2.56 -2.46
C GLN A 33 -1.23 -2.12 -1.17
N TYR A 34 -1.92 -3.03 -0.46
CA TYR A 34 -2.53 -2.72 0.83
C TYR A 34 -1.49 -2.42 1.92
N ALA A 35 -0.39 -3.18 1.96
CA ALA A 35 0.71 -2.90 2.89
C ALA A 35 1.35 -1.52 2.63
N TYR A 36 1.49 -1.12 1.36
CA TYR A 36 1.96 0.22 1.00
C TYR A 36 1.01 1.31 1.50
N ALA A 37 -0.30 1.14 1.27
CA ALA A 37 -1.31 2.07 1.76
C ALA A 37 -1.29 2.16 3.30
N LEU A 38 -1.20 1.01 3.99
CA LEU A 38 -1.08 0.96 5.45
C LEU A 38 0.16 1.68 5.96
N ALA A 39 1.32 1.50 5.31
CA ALA A 39 2.55 2.18 5.70
C ALA A 39 2.38 3.71 5.70
N ILE A 40 1.73 4.25 4.67
CA ILE A 40 1.44 5.70 4.59
C ILE A 40 0.42 6.12 5.64
N ARG A 41 -0.67 5.36 5.81
CA ARG A 41 -1.72 5.70 6.78
C ARG A 41 -1.21 5.69 8.23
N PHE A 42 -0.38 4.73 8.59
CA PHE A 42 0.25 4.68 9.91
C PHE A 42 1.25 5.82 10.10
N LYS A 43 2.03 6.16 9.06
CA LYS A 43 2.94 7.31 9.08
C LYS A 43 2.17 8.62 9.30
N ASP A 44 1.09 8.83 8.58
CA ASP A 44 0.23 10.01 8.71
C ASP A 44 -0.43 10.09 10.10
N ALA A 45 -0.69 8.94 10.74
CA ALA A 45 -1.17 8.85 12.12
C ALA A 45 -0.05 9.00 13.17
N GLY A 46 1.21 9.20 12.77
CA GLY A 46 2.38 9.28 13.66
C GLY A 46 2.83 7.94 14.26
N GLN A 47 2.24 6.82 13.82
CA GLN A 47 2.57 5.47 14.27
C GLN A 47 3.74 4.90 13.46
N MET A 48 4.94 5.43 13.70
CA MET A 48 6.11 5.15 12.85
C MET A 48 6.56 3.68 12.88
N ASP A 49 6.41 2.97 14.00
CA ASP A 49 6.79 1.56 14.08
C ASP A 49 5.91 0.67 13.18
N ASP A 50 4.59 0.89 13.22
CA ASP A 50 3.64 0.22 12.32
C ASP A 50 3.91 0.61 10.86
N ALA A 51 4.15 1.89 10.60
CA ALA A 51 4.50 2.37 9.26
C ALA A 51 5.72 1.63 8.68
N ARG A 52 6.79 1.52 9.46
CA ARG A 52 8.02 0.79 9.10
C ARG A 52 7.76 -0.70 8.89
N GLN A 53 6.93 -1.33 9.74
CA GLN A 53 6.56 -2.73 9.60
C GLN A 53 5.81 -2.98 8.28
N TYR A 54 4.81 -2.16 7.97
CA TYR A 54 4.03 -2.30 6.74
C TYR A 54 4.83 -1.92 5.49
N ALA A 55 5.77 -0.97 5.57
CA ALA A 55 6.70 -0.67 4.49
C ALA A 55 7.56 -1.90 4.11
N ARG A 56 8.08 -2.62 5.11
CA ARG A 56 8.85 -3.85 4.91
C ARG A 56 8.00 -4.97 4.30
N ARG A 57 6.75 -5.11 4.75
CA ARG A 57 5.78 -6.07 4.18
C ARG A 57 5.43 -5.74 2.73
N ALA A 58 5.20 -4.46 2.42
CA ALA A 58 4.92 -4.00 1.07
C ALA A 58 6.06 -4.37 0.12
N LEU A 59 7.30 -4.12 0.55
CA LEU A 59 8.48 -4.48 -0.22
C LEU A 59 8.60 -6.00 -0.40
N HIS A 60 8.43 -6.76 0.68
CA HIS A 60 8.50 -8.23 0.65
C HIS A 60 7.57 -8.84 -0.40
N TYR A 61 6.31 -8.40 -0.45
CA TYR A 61 5.36 -8.93 -1.43
C TYR A 61 5.60 -8.36 -2.83
N ALA A 62 6.02 -7.10 -2.95
CA ALA A 62 6.33 -6.49 -4.25
C ALA A 62 7.52 -7.18 -4.96
N GLU A 63 8.49 -7.70 -4.22
CA GLU A 63 9.63 -8.47 -4.75
C GLU A 63 9.25 -9.87 -5.25
N ARG A 64 8.13 -10.41 -4.76
CA ARG A 64 7.66 -11.76 -5.09
C ARG A 64 6.61 -11.75 -6.20
N ALA A 65 5.81 -10.69 -6.25
CA ALA A 65 4.82 -10.48 -7.29
C ALA A 65 5.47 -10.42 -8.69
N PRO A 66 4.79 -10.93 -9.74
CA PRO A 66 5.26 -10.83 -11.12
C PRO A 66 5.62 -9.39 -11.51
N SER A 67 6.70 -9.21 -12.28
CA SER A 67 7.20 -7.87 -12.67
C SER A 67 7.88 -7.85 -14.03
N LYS A 68 7.58 -8.84 -14.88
CA LYS A 68 8.25 -9.04 -16.19
C LYS A 68 7.60 -8.22 -17.30
N THR A 69 6.31 -7.92 -17.17
CA THR A 69 5.54 -7.17 -18.16
C THR A 69 5.00 -5.87 -17.58
N LEU A 70 4.51 -4.97 -18.46
CA LEU A 70 3.82 -3.75 -18.02
C LEU A 70 2.51 -4.07 -17.31
N ASP A 71 1.74 -5.04 -17.80
CA ASP A 71 0.52 -5.51 -17.13
C ASP A 71 0.81 -6.02 -15.72
N ASP A 72 1.91 -6.77 -15.53
CA ASP A 72 2.27 -7.33 -14.21
C ASP A 72 2.43 -6.26 -13.12
N VAL A 73 2.85 -5.05 -13.50
CA VAL A 73 3.14 -3.93 -12.58
C VAL A 73 2.12 -2.81 -12.67
N THR A 74 1.13 -2.88 -13.56
CA THR A 74 0.13 -1.82 -13.67
C THR A 74 -0.80 -1.88 -12.47
N CYS A 75 -1.07 -0.72 -11.87
CA CYS A 75 -2.01 -0.61 -10.76
C CYS A 75 -3.43 -0.39 -11.30
N ASP A 76 -4.30 -1.38 -11.12
CA ASP A 76 -5.72 -1.24 -11.50
C ASP A 76 -6.51 -0.34 -10.54
N ARG A 77 -5.97 -0.09 -9.34
CA ARG A 77 -6.60 0.71 -8.28
C ARG A 77 -5.97 2.09 -8.22
N LEU A 78 -6.76 3.14 -8.41
CA LEU A 78 -6.29 4.52 -8.31
C LEU A 78 -6.00 4.94 -6.86
N THR A 79 -6.80 4.45 -5.92
CA THR A 79 -6.64 4.72 -4.49
C THR A 79 -6.91 3.47 -3.67
N ILE A 80 -6.18 3.33 -2.56
CA ILE A 80 -6.43 2.29 -1.56
C ILE A 80 -6.50 2.96 -0.19
N GLY A 81 -7.66 2.88 0.45
CA GLY A 81 -7.85 3.45 1.78
C GLY A 81 -7.60 4.96 1.87
N GLY A 82 -7.82 5.68 0.77
CA GLY A 82 -7.52 7.10 0.63
C GLY A 82 -6.09 7.44 0.20
N VAL A 83 -5.22 6.44 0.08
CA VAL A 83 -3.85 6.65 -0.39
C VAL A 83 -3.81 6.57 -1.91
N PRO A 84 -3.27 7.58 -2.62
CA PRO A 84 -3.10 7.51 -4.06
C PRO A 84 -2.04 6.46 -4.41
N MET A 85 -2.41 5.56 -5.32
CA MET A 85 -1.52 4.52 -5.78
C MET A 85 -0.66 5.02 -6.95
N PRO A 86 0.60 4.59 -7.04
CA PRO A 86 1.40 4.86 -8.23
C PRO A 86 0.81 4.10 -9.42
N GLU A 87 0.91 4.66 -10.63
CA GLU A 87 0.44 4.02 -11.87
C GLU A 87 1.10 2.65 -12.10
N ARG A 88 2.36 2.52 -11.68
CA ARG A 88 3.13 1.28 -11.69
C ARG A 88 3.53 0.92 -10.28
N PHE A 89 3.31 -0.33 -9.91
CA PHE A 89 3.59 -0.86 -8.59
C PHE A 89 4.51 -2.07 -8.70
N HIS A 90 5.77 -1.85 -8.36
CA HIS A 90 6.80 -2.88 -8.23
C HIS A 90 7.78 -2.48 -7.13
N ASP A 91 8.67 -3.39 -6.77
CA ASP A 91 9.67 -3.24 -5.69
C ASP A 91 10.44 -1.92 -5.76
N GLY A 92 10.95 -1.52 -6.93
CA GLY A 92 11.69 -0.27 -7.12
C GLY A 92 10.86 0.98 -6.80
N VAL A 93 9.56 0.97 -7.13
CA VAL A 93 8.66 2.07 -6.76
C VAL A 93 8.41 2.10 -5.26
N VAL A 94 8.21 0.93 -4.63
CA VAL A 94 8.01 0.82 -3.18
C VAL A 94 9.24 1.32 -2.42
N ARG A 95 10.45 0.88 -2.82
CA ARG A 95 11.73 1.30 -2.23
C ARG A 95 11.91 2.82 -2.30
N ASN A 96 11.58 3.42 -3.45
CA ASN A 96 11.73 4.85 -3.65
C ASN A 96 10.68 5.66 -2.87
N ARG A 97 9.41 5.22 -2.88
CA ARG A 97 8.30 5.96 -2.26
C ARG A 97 8.28 5.86 -0.74
N LEU A 98 8.78 4.76 -0.17
CA LEU A 98 8.84 4.53 1.28
C LEU A 98 10.28 4.61 1.82
N SER A 99 11.20 5.26 1.09
CA SER A 99 12.63 5.30 1.43
C SER A 99 12.90 5.81 2.85
N ASP A 100 12.11 6.77 3.31
CA ASP A 100 12.21 7.36 4.65
C ASP A 100 11.80 6.40 5.77
N LEU A 101 10.98 5.38 5.47
CA LEU A 101 10.59 4.33 6.42
C LEU A 101 11.60 3.17 6.46
N PHE A 102 12.57 3.16 5.56
CA PHE A 102 13.66 2.19 5.56
C PHE A 102 14.96 2.74 6.17
N ALA A 103 15.07 4.06 6.30
CA ALA A 103 16.18 4.70 6.99
C ALA A 103 16.05 4.48 8.50
N ASP A 104 17.15 4.06 9.13
CA ASP A 104 17.27 3.90 10.58
C ASP A 104 17.31 5.28 11.28
#